data_AF-A0A6B9FD17-F1
#
_entry.id   AF-A0A6B9FD17-F1
#
_cell.length_a   1.000
_cell.length_b   1.000
_cell.length_c   1.000
_cell.angle_alpha   90.00
_cell.angle_beta   90.00
_cell.angle_gamma   90.00
#
_symmetry.space_group_name_H-M   'P 1'
#
loop_
_entity.id
_entity.type
_entity.pdbx_description
1 polymer ?
#
loop_
_entity_poly.entity_id
_entity_poly.type
_entity_poly.pdbx_seq_one_letter_code
_entity_poly.pdbx_strand_id
1 'polypeptide(L)'
;MTGRLLPIAALTLALAAVPALGQQAGRAPSRTAPDKVAPDKGSPDKGAPDRRGGPPVIGCPSLANYRMLMRDGVQAAAAQLADPKADHLGCATLSRTEITGIADHVLLGGQSYDCAGIRGTTACHWIEAGASGRPGPAGR
;
A
#
# COMPACT_ATOMS: atom_id res chain seq x y z
N MET A 1 43.09 -0.09 39.83
CA MET A 1 42.24 0.95 40.45
C MET A 1 41.78 1.84 39.30
N THR A 2 40.52 1.99 38.88
CA THR A 2 39.21 1.81 39.51
C THR A 2 38.18 1.87 38.36
N GLY A 3 37.28 0.89 38.27
CA GLY A 3 36.18 0.89 37.30
C GLY A 3 35.00 1.76 37.77
N ARG A 4 34.13 2.15 36.83
CA ARG A 4 32.77 2.61 37.11
C ARG A 4 31.79 2.15 36.03
N LEU A 5 31.07 1.08 36.36
CA LEU A 5 29.71 0.76 35.90
C LEU A 5 28.72 1.76 36.51
N LEU A 6 27.65 2.12 35.81
CA LEU A 6 26.38 2.71 36.32
C LEU A 6 25.39 2.91 35.14
N PRO A 7 24.05 2.99 35.36
CA PRO A 7 23.16 1.90 35.72
C PRO A 7 21.99 1.71 34.72
N ILE A 8 21.39 0.51 34.73
CA ILE A 8 20.14 0.18 34.04
C ILE A 8 18.97 0.84 34.79
N ALA A 9 18.17 1.65 34.10
CA ALA A 9 16.90 2.14 34.62
C ALA A 9 15.74 1.49 33.85
N ALA A 10 15.16 0.46 34.46
CA ALA A 10 13.86 -0.07 34.07
C ALA A 10 12.77 0.77 34.77
N LEU A 11 11.82 1.31 33.99
CA LEU A 11 10.57 1.83 34.54
C LEU A 11 9.39 1.25 33.76
N THR A 12 8.80 0.23 34.34
CA THR A 12 7.45 -0.26 34.07
C THR A 12 6.45 0.61 34.83
N LEU A 13 5.50 1.25 34.13
CA LEU A 13 4.25 1.71 34.75
C LEU A 13 3.06 1.39 33.84
N ALA A 14 2.26 0.45 34.33
CA ALA A 14 0.94 0.10 33.85
C ALA A 14 -0.12 0.96 34.54
N LEU A 15 -1.05 1.56 33.79
CA LEU A 15 -2.30 2.18 34.26
C LEU A 15 -3.24 2.27 33.05
N ALA A 16 -4.57 2.11 33.11
CA ALA A 16 -5.52 1.51 34.04
C ALA A 16 -6.84 1.40 33.23
N ALA A 17 -7.61 0.33 33.41
CA ALA A 17 -8.95 0.18 32.84
C ALA A 17 -9.99 0.97 33.65
N VAL A 18 -11.02 1.50 32.99
CA VAL A 18 -12.21 2.12 33.64
C VAL A 18 -13.50 1.57 33.01
N PRO A 19 -14.48 1.08 33.79
CA PRO A 19 -15.68 0.42 33.29
C PRO A 19 -16.93 1.31 33.24
N ALA A 20 -17.86 0.87 32.37
CA ALA A 20 -19.33 0.78 32.49
C ALA A 20 -20.19 1.89 33.13
N LEU A 21 -21.15 2.39 32.33
CA LEU A 21 -22.58 2.60 32.65
C LEU A 21 -23.32 2.51 31.30
N GLY A 22 -24.30 1.65 31.02
CA GLY A 22 -25.43 1.24 31.85
C GLY A 22 -26.65 2.06 31.44
N GLN A 23 -27.56 1.52 30.61
CA GLN A 23 -28.97 1.95 30.58
C GLN A 23 -29.87 0.75 30.26
N GLN A 24 -30.83 0.55 31.16
CA GLN A 24 -31.79 -0.55 31.23
C GLN A 24 -33.08 -0.25 30.47
N ALA A 25 -33.70 -1.34 30.02
CA ALA A 25 -35.13 -1.70 30.10
C ALA A 25 -36.22 -0.85 29.39
N GLY A 26 -36.92 -1.54 28.47
CA GLY A 26 -38.32 -1.31 28.11
C GLY A 26 -38.87 -2.57 27.43
N ARG A 27 -40.02 -3.10 27.89
CA ARG A 27 -40.56 -4.44 27.58
C ARG A 27 -41.90 -4.33 26.82
N ALA A 28 -41.98 -4.96 25.63
CA ALA A 28 -43.13 -5.68 24.97
C ALA A 28 -44.47 -4.94 24.62
N PRO A 29 -45.41 -5.50 23.79
CA PRO A 29 -45.34 -6.48 22.67
C PRO A 29 -46.19 -6.17 21.38
N SER A 30 -45.98 -6.99 20.34
CA SER A 30 -46.86 -7.49 19.25
C SER A 30 -47.74 -6.56 18.37
N ARG A 31 -47.51 -6.58 17.04
CA ARG A 31 -48.55 -6.80 16.00
C ARG A 31 -47.99 -7.51 14.76
N THR A 32 -48.82 -8.41 14.26
CA THR A 32 -48.76 -9.36 13.14
C THR A 32 -48.50 -8.78 11.74
N ALA A 33 -47.73 -9.56 10.96
CA ALA A 33 -47.56 -9.76 9.49
C ALA A 33 -48.55 -9.09 8.49
N PRO A 34 -48.24 -8.96 7.16
CA PRO A 34 -47.66 -10.03 6.34
C PRO A 34 -46.57 -9.65 5.33
N ASP A 35 -45.86 -10.71 4.94
CA ASP A 35 -44.85 -10.81 3.90
C ASP A 35 -45.27 -10.19 2.56
N LYS A 36 -44.45 -9.25 2.07
CA LYS A 36 -44.27 -9.03 0.65
C LYS A 36 -42.81 -9.27 0.32
N VAL A 37 -42.52 -10.51 -0.06
CA VAL A 37 -41.33 -10.87 -0.84
C VAL A 37 -41.42 -10.11 -2.16
N ALA A 38 -40.73 -8.98 -2.24
CA ALA A 38 -40.36 -8.41 -3.53
C ALA A 38 -39.22 -9.29 -4.09
N PRO A 39 -39.24 -9.65 -5.38
CA PRO A 39 -38.12 -10.37 -5.96
C PRO A 39 -36.91 -9.45 -5.94
N ASP A 40 -35.89 -9.82 -5.18
CA ASP A 40 -34.53 -9.32 -5.33
C ASP A 40 -34.09 -9.65 -6.76
N LYS A 41 -34.37 -8.72 -7.68
CA LYS A 41 -33.60 -8.61 -8.92
C LYS A 41 -32.20 -8.25 -8.46
N GLY A 42 -31.39 -9.29 -8.25
CA GLY A 42 -29.95 -9.19 -8.14
C GLY A 42 -29.48 -8.25 -9.24
N SER A 43 -29.12 -7.04 -8.82
CA SER A 43 -28.32 -6.19 -9.66
C SER A 43 -27.03 -6.97 -9.88
N PRO A 44 -26.64 -7.29 -11.12
CA PRO A 44 -25.25 -7.64 -11.32
C PRO A 44 -24.51 -6.38 -10.90
N ASP A 45 -23.76 -6.47 -9.79
CA ASP A 45 -22.62 -5.61 -9.56
C ASP A 45 -21.70 -5.82 -10.76
N LYS A 46 -22.02 -5.13 -11.87
CA LYS A 46 -21.10 -4.82 -12.93
C LYS A 46 -20.08 -3.96 -12.25
N GLY A 47 -19.05 -4.62 -11.73
CA GLY A 47 -17.89 -4.01 -11.12
C GLY A 47 -17.54 -2.79 -11.95
N ALA A 48 -17.56 -1.63 -11.29
CA ALA A 48 -17.12 -0.39 -11.90
C ALA A 48 -15.80 -0.70 -12.63
N PRO A 49 -15.64 -0.24 -13.89
CA PRO A 49 -14.42 -0.50 -14.64
C PRO A 49 -13.25 -0.08 -13.77
N ASP A 50 -12.38 -1.04 -13.47
CA ASP A 50 -11.25 -0.78 -12.61
C ASP A 50 -10.35 0.24 -13.33
N ARG A 51 -10.49 1.51 -12.92
CA ARG A 51 -9.68 2.62 -13.45
C ARG A 51 -8.18 2.42 -13.20
N ARG A 52 -7.78 1.32 -12.53
CA ARG A 52 -6.40 0.86 -12.38
C ARG A 52 -5.76 0.37 -13.68
N GLY A 53 -6.48 0.28 -14.80
CA GLY A 53 -5.95 -0.13 -16.11
C GLY A 53 -5.15 0.94 -16.88
N GLY A 54 -4.39 1.81 -16.20
CA GLY A 54 -3.49 2.75 -16.86
C GLY A 54 -2.27 2.06 -17.50
N PRO A 55 -1.44 2.78 -18.28
CA PRO A 55 -0.23 2.23 -18.86
C PRO A 55 0.68 1.60 -17.80
N PRO A 56 1.41 0.52 -18.13
CA PRO A 56 2.34 -0.10 -17.20
C PRO A 56 3.42 0.89 -16.76
N VAL A 57 4.04 0.62 -15.62
CA VAL A 57 5.07 1.46 -15.02
C VAL A 57 6.37 0.68 -14.90
N ILE A 58 7.51 1.34 -15.08
CA ILE A 58 8.81 0.71 -14.82
C ILE A 58 9.08 0.82 -13.32
N GLY A 59 9.48 -0.29 -12.69
CA GLY A 59 9.85 -0.29 -11.28
C GLY A 59 10.96 -1.26 -10.95
N CYS A 60 11.80 -0.89 -9.98
CA CYS A 60 12.97 -1.67 -9.57
C CYS A 60 12.98 -1.93 -8.07
N PRO A 61 13.40 -3.11 -7.60
CA PRO A 61 13.54 -3.37 -6.17
C PRO A 61 14.61 -2.50 -5.49
N SER A 62 15.56 -1.97 -6.26
CA SER A 62 16.58 -1.01 -5.81
C SER A 62 16.30 0.37 -6.37
N LEU A 63 16.18 1.38 -5.49
CA LEU A 63 16.02 2.78 -5.90
C LEU A 63 17.24 3.29 -6.69
N ALA A 64 18.44 2.86 -6.33
CA ALA A 64 19.65 3.22 -7.06
C ALA A 64 19.59 2.72 -8.51
N ASN A 65 19.14 1.48 -8.71
CA ASN A 65 18.99 0.88 -10.04
C ASN A 65 17.89 1.57 -10.84
N TYR A 66 16.77 1.94 -10.20
CA TYR A 66 15.73 2.75 -10.83
C TYR A 66 16.27 4.07 -11.36
N ARG A 67 17.01 4.81 -10.52
CA ARG A 67 17.59 6.11 -10.92
C ARG A 67 18.62 5.96 -12.03
N MET A 68 19.39 4.87 -12.04
CA MET A 68 20.34 4.57 -13.11
C MET A 68 19.63 4.27 -14.43
N LEU A 69 18.62 3.39 -14.41
CA LEU A 69 17.86 3.02 -15.60
C LEU A 69 17.09 4.21 -16.19
N MET A 70 16.50 5.03 -15.33
CA MET A 70 15.68 6.17 -15.74
C MET A 70 16.48 7.42 -16.11
N ARG A 71 17.82 7.40 -16.02
CA ARG A 71 18.70 8.55 -16.23
C ARG A 71 18.48 9.20 -17.60
N ASP A 72 18.31 8.39 -18.62
CA ASP A 72 18.17 8.81 -20.01
C ASP A 72 16.67 8.87 -20.44
N GLY A 73 15.76 8.74 -19.48
CA GLY A 73 14.31 8.85 -19.64
C GLY A 73 13.58 7.52 -19.86
N VAL A 74 12.25 7.58 -19.76
CA VAL A 74 11.37 6.38 -19.77
C VAL A 74 11.45 5.56 -21.06
N GLN A 75 11.68 6.19 -22.20
CA GLN A 75 11.75 5.49 -23.49
C GLN A 75 13.04 4.68 -23.63
N ALA A 76 14.17 5.23 -23.19
CA ALA A 76 15.45 4.52 -23.15
C ALA A 76 15.38 3.34 -22.17
N ALA A 77 14.79 3.59 -20.98
CA ALA A 77 14.54 2.54 -20.00
C ALA A 77 13.67 1.40 -20.56
N ALA A 78 12.57 1.73 -21.23
CA ALA A 78 11.68 0.75 -21.85
C ALA A 78 12.39 -0.06 -22.96
N ALA A 79 13.21 0.60 -23.79
CA ALA A 79 14.00 -0.07 -24.81
C ALA A 79 15.04 -1.03 -24.20
N GLN A 80 15.70 -0.64 -23.11
CA GLN A 80 16.63 -1.50 -22.38
C GLN A 80 15.95 -2.73 -21.79
N LEU A 81 14.76 -2.58 -21.20
CA LEU A 81 13.98 -3.71 -20.66
C LEU A 81 13.42 -4.63 -21.75
N ALA A 82 13.24 -4.13 -22.97
CA ALA A 82 12.81 -4.94 -24.11
C ALA A 82 13.94 -5.79 -24.71
N ASP A 83 15.21 -5.45 -24.45
CA ASP A 83 16.35 -6.23 -24.94
C ASP A 83 16.64 -7.41 -23.99
N PRO A 84 16.46 -8.68 -24.42
CA PRO A 84 16.72 -9.84 -23.57
C PRO A 84 18.21 -10.05 -23.22
N LYS A 85 19.12 -9.33 -23.88
CA LYS A 85 20.57 -9.40 -23.62
C LYS A 85 21.06 -8.28 -22.69
N ALA A 86 20.24 -7.27 -22.44
CA ALA A 86 20.61 -6.16 -21.57
C ALA A 86 20.59 -6.59 -20.10
N ASP A 87 21.42 -5.95 -19.28
CA ASP A 87 21.27 -6.02 -17.83
C ASP A 87 20.08 -5.15 -17.41
N HIS A 88 19.03 -5.80 -16.90
CA HIS A 88 17.81 -5.12 -16.46
C HIS A 88 17.93 -4.59 -15.03
N LEU A 89 19.04 -4.84 -14.33
CA LEU A 89 19.28 -4.33 -12.97
C LEU A 89 18.23 -4.78 -11.94
N GLY A 90 17.50 -5.85 -12.24
CA GLY A 90 16.32 -6.31 -11.50
C GLY A 90 15.06 -5.45 -11.69
N CYS A 91 15.11 -4.45 -12.57
CA CYS A 91 13.95 -3.64 -12.95
C CYS A 91 13.01 -4.41 -13.89
N ALA A 92 11.74 -4.05 -13.89
CA ALA A 92 10.75 -4.63 -14.77
C ALA A 92 9.65 -3.63 -15.13
N THR A 93 8.94 -3.93 -16.21
CA THR A 93 7.65 -3.31 -16.54
C THR A 93 6.55 -3.98 -15.72
N LEU A 94 5.90 -3.22 -14.85
CA LEU A 94 4.89 -3.67 -13.90
C LEU A 94 3.50 -3.27 -14.36
N SER A 95 2.52 -4.18 -14.25
CA SER A 95 1.13 -3.79 -14.41
C SER A 95 0.65 -3.02 -13.19
N ARG A 96 -0.11 -1.94 -13.41
CA ARG A 96 -0.73 -1.17 -12.32
C ARG A 96 -1.67 -2.02 -11.45
N THR A 97 -2.23 -3.10 -11.99
CA THR A 97 -3.10 -4.01 -11.22
C THR A 97 -2.34 -4.91 -10.26
N GLU A 98 -1.02 -5.05 -10.42
CA GLU A 98 -0.14 -5.81 -9.54
C GLU A 98 0.28 -4.99 -8.31
N ILE A 99 0.16 -3.65 -8.39
CA ILE A 99 0.50 -2.74 -7.30
C ILE A 99 -0.60 -2.78 -6.23
N THR A 100 -0.23 -3.21 -5.03
CA THR A 100 -1.14 -3.40 -3.89
C THR A 100 -1.24 -2.18 -2.99
N GLY A 101 -0.24 -1.29 -3.02
CA GLY A 101 -0.10 -0.17 -2.10
C GLY A 101 1.19 0.60 -2.34
N ILE A 102 1.35 1.73 -1.66
CA ILE A 102 2.66 2.36 -1.48
C ILE A 102 3.12 2.02 -0.06
N ALA A 103 4.31 1.45 0.06
CA ALA A 103 4.90 1.01 1.32
C ALA A 103 5.79 2.10 1.94
N ASP A 104 6.46 2.88 1.11
CA ASP A 104 7.38 3.95 1.53
C ASP A 104 7.38 5.09 0.49
N HIS A 105 7.85 6.26 0.90
CA HIS A 105 8.01 7.44 0.07
C HIS A 105 9.32 8.15 0.44
N VAL A 106 10.11 8.52 -0.56
CA VAL A 106 11.38 9.23 -0.32
C VAL A 106 11.58 10.39 -1.28
N LEU A 107 12.14 11.48 -0.76
CA LEU A 107 12.63 12.61 -1.54
C LEU A 107 14.15 12.51 -1.63
N LEU A 108 14.69 12.48 -2.85
CA LEU A 108 16.12 12.36 -3.06
C LEU A 108 16.56 13.20 -4.26
N GLY A 109 17.39 14.21 -4.03
CA GLY A 109 17.84 15.11 -5.09
C GLY A 109 16.72 15.91 -5.75
N GLY A 110 15.69 16.28 -4.97
CA GLY A 110 14.53 17.03 -5.47
C GLY A 110 13.52 16.20 -6.28
N GLN A 111 13.72 14.88 -6.38
CA GLN A 111 12.79 13.94 -7.00
C GLN A 111 12.11 13.10 -5.92
N SER A 112 10.82 12.81 -6.13
CA SER A 112 10.02 11.98 -5.23
C SER A 112 9.83 10.59 -5.80
N TYR A 113 9.98 9.58 -4.95
CA TYR A 113 9.85 8.17 -5.32
C TYR A 113 8.92 7.46 -4.34
N ASP A 114 8.11 6.55 -4.87
CA ASP A 114 7.26 5.67 -4.07
C ASP A 114 7.79 4.23 -4.13
N CYS A 115 7.84 3.54 -3.00
CA CYS A 115 8.06 2.10 -2.99
C CYS A 115 6.71 1.39 -3.12
N ALA A 116 6.38 0.95 -4.33
CA ALA A 116 5.13 0.28 -4.64
C ALA A 116 5.18 -1.19 -4.19
N GLY A 117 4.28 -1.60 -3.29
CA GLY A 117 4.11 -3.00 -2.94
C GLY A 117 3.55 -3.80 -4.12
N ILE A 118 4.14 -4.95 -4.41
CA ILE A 118 3.75 -5.82 -5.54
C ILE A 118 3.12 -7.10 -5.01
N ARG A 119 2.05 -7.56 -5.67
CA ARG A 119 1.37 -8.81 -5.29
C ARG A 119 2.33 -10.00 -5.45
N GLY A 120 2.39 -10.84 -4.42
CA GLY A 120 3.17 -12.07 -4.45
C GLY A 120 4.67 -11.89 -4.15
N THR A 121 5.12 -10.67 -3.86
CA THR A 121 6.49 -10.39 -3.43
C THR A 121 6.49 -9.76 -2.04
N THR A 122 7.61 -9.92 -1.32
CA THR A 122 7.85 -9.22 -0.05
C THR A 122 8.64 -7.92 -0.25
N ALA A 123 9.33 -7.78 -1.38
CA ALA A 123 10.02 -6.56 -1.78
C ALA A 123 9.08 -5.62 -2.55
N CYS A 124 9.11 -4.33 -2.21
CA CYS A 124 8.48 -3.29 -3.01
C CYS A 124 9.38 -2.86 -4.18
N HIS A 125 8.78 -2.27 -5.21
CA HIS A 125 9.48 -1.73 -6.36
C HIS A 125 9.39 -0.21 -6.34
N TRP A 126 10.54 0.45 -6.42
CA TRP A 126 10.64 1.90 -6.53
C TRP A 126 10.19 2.37 -7.91
N ILE A 127 9.31 3.37 -7.90
CA ILE A 127 8.76 4.05 -9.06
C ILE A 127 8.79 5.57 -8.80
N GLU A 128 8.61 6.38 -9.85
CA GLU A 128 8.33 7.81 -9.69
C GLU A 128 7.04 8.01 -8.88
N ALA A 129 7.05 8.97 -7.95
CA ALA A 129 5.89 9.19 -7.09
C ALA A 129 4.63 9.53 -7.90
N GLY A 130 3.51 8.92 -7.52
CA GLY A 130 2.23 9.06 -8.24
C GLY A 130 2.11 8.23 -9.53
N ALA A 131 3.18 7.59 -10.01
CA ALA A 131 3.12 6.75 -11.20
C ALA A 131 2.17 5.55 -11.02
N SER A 132 2.00 5.03 -9.81
CA SER A 132 1.03 3.96 -9.51
C SER A 132 -0.44 4.38 -9.75
N GLY A 133 -0.73 5.69 -9.71
CA GLY A 133 -2.10 6.22 -9.65
C GLY A 133 -2.82 5.88 -8.34
N ARG A 134 -2.13 5.28 -7.36
CA ARG A 134 -2.68 4.96 -6.04
C ARG A 134 -2.21 6.01 -5.03
N PRO A 135 -3.10 6.51 -4.16
CA PRO A 135 -2.68 7.37 -3.06
C PRO A 135 -1.71 6.62 -2.13
N GLY A 136 -0.73 7.36 -1.60
CA GLY A 136 0.20 6.86 -0.59
C GLY A 136 -0.52 6.38 0.67
N PRO A 137 0.17 5.65 1.57
CA PRO A 137 -0.42 5.30 2.86
C PRO A 137 -0.76 6.61 3.61
N ALA A 138 -1.94 6.65 4.22
CA ALA A 138 -2.30 7.74 5.11
C ALA A 138 -1.26 7.80 6.24
N GLY A 139 -0.59 8.94 6.37
CA GLY A 139 0.49 9.15 7.33
C GLY A 139 0.07 8.75 8.73
N ARG A 140 1.01 8.12 9.45
CA ARG A 140 0.87 7.74 10.85
C ARG A 140 1.28 8.91 11.75
#